data_AF-A0A1R1SHK6-F1
#
_entry.id   AF-A0A1R1SHK6-F1
#
_cell.length_a   1.000
_cell.length_b   1.000
_cell.length_c   1.000
_cell.angle_alpha   90.00
_cell.angle_beta   90.00
_cell.angle_gamma   90.00
#
_symmetry.space_group_name_H-M   'P 1'
#
loop_
_entity.id
_entity.type
_entity.pdbx_description
1 polymer ?
#
loop_
_entity_poly.entity_id
_entity_poly.type
_entity_poly.pdbx_seq_one_letter_code
_entity_poly.pdbx_strand_id
1 'polypeptide(L)'
;IPLWLSGRTDALLTYPYGPTPLGARVLDALERRPDRLVIVSDGFDNAPPGLAGEVLRVWRGRLDPEGRTSVVHLNPVYEAEDFDVRRLAREVPTVGVRDAEDLPALVELAQFTQGRTQAADLWAHVGARVRGFLREER
;
A
#
# COMPACT_ATOMS: atom_id res chain seq x y z
N ILE A 1 -12.62 -5.54 -10.10
CA ILE A 1 -12.55 -4.06 -10.03
C ILE A 1 -12.17 -3.70 -8.60
N PRO A 2 -11.13 -2.88 -8.37
CA PRO A 2 -10.74 -2.47 -7.02
C PRO A 2 -11.84 -1.64 -6.34
N LEU A 3 -12.03 -1.85 -5.03
CA LEU A 3 -12.94 -1.05 -4.21
C LEU A 3 -12.21 0.17 -3.68
N TRP A 4 -12.66 1.37 -4.05
CA TRP A 4 -12.09 2.63 -3.59
C TRP A 4 -12.87 3.18 -2.38
N LEU A 5 -12.18 3.28 -1.23
CA LEU A 5 -12.78 3.75 0.03
C LEU A 5 -12.51 5.23 0.33
N SER A 6 -11.70 5.91 -0.50
CA SER A 6 -11.51 7.37 -0.45
C SER A 6 -12.81 8.13 -0.77
N GLY A 7 -13.82 7.44 -1.33
CA GLY A 7 -15.13 8.00 -1.63
C GLY A 7 -15.18 8.88 -2.87
N ARG A 8 -14.07 8.99 -3.62
CA ARG A 8 -13.98 9.80 -4.84
C ARG A 8 -13.92 8.88 -6.05
N THR A 9 -14.88 9.05 -6.95
CA THR A 9 -14.93 8.36 -8.25
C THR A 9 -14.48 9.26 -9.40
N ASP A 10 -14.29 10.56 -9.14
CA ASP A 10 -13.78 11.53 -10.09
C ASP A 10 -12.26 11.71 -9.91
N ALA A 11 -11.50 11.44 -10.97
CA ALA A 11 -10.05 11.48 -10.97
C ALA A 11 -9.46 12.87 -11.29
N LEU A 12 -10.26 13.80 -11.81
CA LEU A 12 -9.79 15.10 -12.31
C LEU A 12 -10.22 16.28 -11.43
N LEU A 13 -11.25 16.10 -10.61
CA LEU A 13 -11.81 17.17 -9.78
C LEU A 13 -11.36 17.07 -8.32
N THR A 14 -10.82 18.19 -7.83
CA THR A 14 -10.46 18.39 -6.41
C THR A 14 -11.58 19.13 -5.69
N TYR A 15 -11.91 18.67 -4.49
CA TYR A 15 -12.98 19.19 -3.64
C TYR A 15 -12.43 19.25 -2.22
N PRO A 16 -12.64 20.36 -1.49
CA PRO A 16 -12.27 20.43 -0.09
C PRO A 16 -13.01 19.34 0.68
N TYR A 17 -12.26 18.52 1.41
CA TYR A 17 -12.82 17.37 2.11
C TYR A 17 -12.20 17.27 3.50
N GLY A 18 -12.58 18.21 4.37
CA GLY A 18 -12.25 18.18 5.80
C GLY A 18 -10.84 17.68 6.15
N PRO A 19 -10.65 17.05 7.31
CA PRO A 19 -9.45 16.30 7.61
C PRO A 19 -9.50 14.89 7.00
N THR A 20 -8.36 14.33 6.59
CA THR A 20 -8.29 12.98 5.99
C THR A 20 -8.53 11.88 7.05
N PRO A 21 -9.66 11.14 7.02
CA PRO A 21 -9.99 10.15 8.03
C PRO A 21 -9.35 8.79 7.70
N LEU A 22 -8.06 8.77 7.40
CA LEU A 22 -7.37 7.60 6.84
C LEU A 22 -7.49 6.38 7.75
N GLY A 23 -7.35 6.54 9.07
CA GLY A 23 -7.52 5.42 10.03
C GLY A 23 -8.90 4.77 9.97
N ALA A 24 -9.97 5.56 9.81
CA ALA A 24 -11.32 5.04 9.64
C ALA A 24 -11.48 4.31 8.30
N ARG A 25 -10.90 4.84 7.20
CA ARG A 25 -10.95 4.16 5.89
C ARG A 25 -10.16 2.86 5.86
N VAL A 26 -9.05 2.79 6.58
CA VAL A 26 -8.29 1.54 6.77
C VAL A 26 -9.14 0.54 7.55
N LEU A 27 -9.83 0.96 8.60
CA LEU A 27 -10.73 0.09 9.36
C LEU A 27 -11.88 -0.44 8.47
N ASP A 28 -12.55 0.44 7.72
CA ASP A 28 -13.61 0.08 6.76
C ASP A 28 -13.12 -0.96 5.73
N ALA A 29 -11.85 -0.86 5.33
CA ALA A 29 -11.24 -1.79 4.40
C ALA A 29 -11.00 -3.17 5.04
N LEU A 30 -10.39 -3.19 6.22
CA LEU A 30 -9.99 -4.41 6.92
C LEU A 30 -11.17 -5.22 7.43
N GLU A 31 -12.29 -4.56 7.76
CA GLU A 31 -13.55 -5.23 8.12
C GLU A 31 -14.03 -6.19 7.01
N ARG A 32 -13.71 -5.88 5.74
CA ARG A 32 -14.04 -6.71 4.58
C ARG A 32 -13.08 -7.88 4.36
N ARG A 33 -12.00 -7.97 5.14
CA ARG A 33 -10.94 -8.99 5.03
C ARG A 33 -10.42 -9.19 3.60
N PRO A 34 -9.93 -8.14 2.93
CA PRO A 34 -9.43 -8.27 1.58
C PRO A 34 -8.14 -9.10 1.54
N ASP A 35 -7.87 -9.78 0.43
CA ASP A 35 -6.56 -10.41 0.20
C ASP A 35 -5.44 -9.36 0.10
N ARG A 36 -5.79 -8.16 -0.39
CA ARG A 36 -4.85 -7.04 -0.58
C ARG A 36 -5.48 -5.69 -0.23
N LEU A 37 -4.78 -4.93 0.61
CA LEU A 37 -5.06 -3.54 0.92
C LEU A 37 -3.91 -2.66 0.43
N VAL A 38 -4.22 -1.72 -0.45
CA VAL A 38 -3.29 -0.70 -0.96
C VAL A 38 -3.68 0.64 -0.37
N ILE A 39 -2.76 1.27 0.35
CA ILE A 39 -2.95 2.59 0.95
C ILE A 39 -2.10 3.58 0.17
N VAL A 40 -2.70 4.64 -0.37
CA VAL A 40 -1.98 5.72 -1.04
C VAL A 40 -2.15 6.99 -0.20
N SER A 41 -1.07 7.47 0.41
CA SER A 41 -1.09 8.63 1.31
C SER A 41 0.33 9.19 1.48
N ASP A 42 0.45 10.47 1.81
CA ASP A 42 1.71 11.10 2.20
C ASP A 42 2.20 10.66 3.60
N GLY A 43 1.38 9.91 4.35
CA GLY A 43 1.65 9.50 5.72
C GLY A 43 1.57 10.64 6.74
N PHE A 44 1.32 11.88 6.30
CA PHE A 44 1.24 13.06 7.15
C PHE A 44 -0.18 13.28 7.63
N ASP A 45 -1.16 13.33 6.71
CA ASP A 45 -2.53 13.67 7.06
C ASP A 45 -3.32 12.43 7.51
N ASN A 46 -3.50 12.34 8.82
CA ASN A 46 -4.27 11.31 9.51
C ASN A 46 -5.09 11.97 10.61
N ALA A 47 -6.42 11.91 10.53
CA ALA A 47 -7.29 12.34 11.60
C ALA A 47 -8.10 11.17 12.19
N PRO A 48 -7.98 10.90 13.50
CA PRO A 48 -6.98 11.44 14.43
C PRO A 48 -5.53 11.04 14.06
N PRO A 49 -4.52 11.83 14.45
CA PRO A 49 -3.12 11.51 14.21
C PRO A 49 -2.74 10.14 14.79
N GLY A 50 -2.01 9.34 14.01
CA GLY A 50 -1.55 8.01 14.42
C GLY A 50 -2.60 6.90 14.39
N LEU A 51 -3.89 7.20 14.17
CA LEU A 51 -4.94 6.18 14.18
C LEU A 51 -4.71 5.09 13.12
N ALA A 52 -4.34 5.46 11.89
CA ALA A 52 -4.07 4.47 10.84
C ALA A 52 -2.94 3.51 11.23
N GLY A 53 -1.86 4.04 11.81
CA GLY A 53 -0.76 3.22 12.31
C GLY A 53 -1.19 2.24 13.40
N GLU A 54 -1.99 2.73 14.36
CA GLU A 54 -2.51 1.91 15.45
C GLU A 54 -3.46 0.81 14.97
N VAL A 55 -4.36 1.12 14.03
CA VAL A 55 -5.24 0.13 13.39
C VAL A 55 -4.40 -0.96 12.70
N LEU A 56 -3.38 -0.58 11.93
CA LEU A 56 -2.52 -1.51 11.21
C LEU A 56 -1.69 -2.39 12.17
N ARG A 57 -1.17 -1.81 13.25
CA ARG A 57 -0.43 -2.52 14.30
C ARG A 57 -1.30 -3.55 15.00
N VAL A 58 -2.52 -3.16 15.42
CA VAL A 58 -3.48 -4.06 16.07
C VAL A 58 -3.93 -5.16 15.10
N TRP A 59 -4.23 -4.81 13.85
CA TRP A 59 -4.62 -5.77 12.83
C TRP A 59 -3.56 -6.85 12.66
N ARG A 60 -2.32 -6.46 12.33
CA ARG A 60 -1.21 -7.40 12.10
C ARG A 60 -0.85 -8.20 13.34
N GLY A 61 -0.84 -7.56 14.52
CA GLY A 61 -0.41 -8.21 15.76
C GLY A 61 -1.45 -9.11 16.41
N ARG A 62 -2.75 -8.85 16.20
CA ARG A 62 -3.82 -9.51 16.97
C ARG A 62 -4.92 -10.15 16.12
N LEU A 63 -5.28 -9.57 14.98
CA LEU A 63 -6.45 -10.00 14.19
C LEU A 63 -6.06 -10.84 12.97
N ASP A 64 -4.90 -10.56 12.38
CA ASP A 64 -4.37 -11.25 11.21
C ASP A 64 -2.87 -11.58 11.39
N PRO A 65 -2.51 -12.38 12.43
CA PRO A 65 -1.12 -12.75 12.69
C PRO A 65 -0.52 -13.59 11.56
N GLU A 66 -1.35 -14.38 10.88
CA GLU A 66 -1.00 -15.14 9.68
C GLU A 66 -0.85 -14.23 8.46
N GLY A 67 -1.21 -12.95 8.56
CA GLY A 67 -1.18 -11.93 7.52
C GLY A 67 -1.78 -12.36 6.20
N ARG A 68 -3.00 -12.89 6.26
CA ARG A 68 -3.82 -13.25 5.09
C ARG A 68 -4.16 -12.01 4.26
N THR A 69 -4.31 -10.85 4.89
CA THR A 69 -4.40 -9.56 4.20
C THR A 69 -2.99 -9.01 3.97
N SER A 70 -2.58 -8.91 2.71
CA SER A 70 -1.36 -8.18 2.34
C SER A 70 -1.63 -6.67 2.36
N VAL A 71 -0.84 -5.92 3.13
CA VAL A 71 -0.95 -4.46 3.21
C VAL A 71 0.31 -3.81 2.65
N VAL A 72 0.14 -2.82 1.78
CA VAL A 72 1.21 -1.95 1.28
C VAL A 72 0.80 -0.48 1.40
N HIS A 73 1.73 0.35 1.84
CA HIS A 73 1.61 1.80 1.82
C HIS A 73 2.45 2.36 0.67
N LEU A 74 1.82 3.12 -0.21
CA LEU A 74 2.44 3.84 -1.30
C LEU A 74 2.45 5.31 -0.95
N ASN A 75 3.64 5.87 -0.79
CA ASN A 75 3.82 7.27 -0.46
C ASN A 75 4.27 8.07 -1.69
N PRO A 76 3.42 8.92 -2.28
CA PRO A 76 3.81 9.76 -3.42
C PRO A 76 4.68 10.95 -3.03
N VAL A 77 4.89 11.19 -1.73
CA VAL A 77 5.66 12.32 -1.21
C VAL A 77 7.00 11.81 -0.68
N TYR A 78 8.08 12.36 -1.24
CA TYR A 78 9.42 12.09 -0.78
C TYR A 78 9.74 12.96 0.45
N GLU A 79 10.21 12.36 1.54
CA GLU A 79 10.67 13.09 2.73
C GLU A 79 12.15 13.43 2.55
N ALA A 80 12.43 14.69 2.19
CA ALA A 80 13.77 15.13 1.81
C ALA A 80 14.77 15.15 2.99
N GLU A 81 14.29 15.19 4.23
CA GLU A 81 15.14 15.29 5.42
C GLU A 81 15.77 13.93 5.79
N ASP A 82 15.01 12.84 5.69
CA ASP A 82 15.46 11.48 6.02
C ASP A 82 15.82 10.63 4.80
N PHE A 83 15.68 11.18 3.60
CA PHE A 83 15.81 10.47 2.32
C PHE A 83 14.94 9.19 2.23
N ASP A 84 13.89 9.10 3.05
CA ASP A 84 12.96 7.98 3.14
C ASP A 84 11.53 8.48 2.85
N VAL A 85 10.56 7.60 3.03
CA VAL A 85 9.14 7.91 2.95
C VAL A 85 8.50 7.76 4.32
N ARG A 86 7.64 8.71 4.67
CA ARG A 86 6.93 8.66 5.95
C ARG A 86 6.06 7.41 6.04
N ARG A 87 6.29 6.63 7.09
CA ARG A 87 5.63 5.33 7.32
C ARG A 87 4.40 5.50 8.20
N LEU A 88 3.32 4.77 7.87
CA LEU A 88 2.11 4.71 8.72
C LEU A 88 2.31 3.81 9.95
N ALA A 89 3.01 2.69 9.79
CA ALA A 89 3.32 1.73 10.84
C ALA A 89 4.62 0.99 10.49
N ARG A 90 5.35 0.53 11.50
CA ARG A 90 6.63 -0.18 11.32
C ARG A 90 6.46 -1.50 10.56
N GLU A 91 5.34 -2.16 10.77
CA GLU A 91 5.01 -3.49 10.25
C GLU A 91 4.47 -3.45 8.81
N VAL A 92 4.28 -2.24 8.25
CA VAL A 92 3.69 -2.06 6.92
C VAL A 92 4.78 -1.61 5.94
N PRO A 93 5.05 -2.41 4.90
CA PRO A 93 5.89 -1.99 3.79
C PRO A 93 5.43 -0.64 3.25
N THR A 94 6.34 0.33 3.26
CA THR A 94 6.11 1.64 2.66
C THR A 94 7.05 1.79 1.47
N VAL A 95 6.50 2.17 0.32
CA VAL A 95 7.23 2.34 -0.93
C VAL A 95 6.97 3.74 -1.46
N GLY A 96 8.04 4.45 -1.78
CA GLY A 96 7.95 5.75 -2.44
C GLY A 96 7.52 5.60 -3.89
N VAL A 97 6.61 6.45 -4.32
CA VAL A 97 6.11 6.50 -5.70
C VAL A 97 6.56 7.81 -6.33
N ARG A 98 7.14 7.71 -7.52
CA ARG A 98 7.53 8.87 -8.34
C ARG A 98 6.63 8.98 -9.56
N ASP A 99 6.49 7.87 -10.27
CA ASP A 99 5.70 7.75 -11.49
C ASP A 99 4.52 6.80 -11.24
N ALA A 100 3.34 7.14 -11.77
CA ALA A 100 2.12 6.38 -11.52
C ALA A 100 2.11 5.04 -12.28
N GLU A 101 2.86 4.96 -13.37
CA GLU A 101 3.05 3.81 -14.24
C GLU A 101 3.75 2.67 -13.51
N ASP A 102 4.56 2.99 -12.50
CA ASP A 102 5.30 2.01 -11.71
C ASP A 102 4.44 1.34 -10.63
N LEU A 103 3.27 1.91 -10.32
CA LEU A 103 2.40 1.44 -9.24
C LEU A 103 2.10 -0.06 -9.27
N PRO A 104 1.74 -0.70 -10.41
CA PRO A 104 1.48 -2.12 -10.43
C PRO A 104 2.71 -2.95 -10.04
N ALA A 105 3.89 -2.58 -10.55
CA ALA A 105 5.14 -3.28 -10.25
C ALA A 105 5.56 -3.07 -8.78
N LEU A 106 5.44 -1.83 -8.26
CA LEU A 106 5.78 -1.52 -6.87
C LEU A 106 4.89 -2.26 -5.88
N VAL A 107 3.58 -2.36 -6.14
CA VAL A 107 2.63 -3.12 -5.29
C VAL A 107 2.95 -4.61 -5.31
N GLU A 108 3.29 -5.17 -6.48
CA GLU A 108 3.73 -6.57 -6.58
C GLU A 108 5.04 -6.81 -5.84
N LEU A 109 6.03 -5.92 -5.97
CA LEU A 109 7.32 -6.08 -5.31
C LEU A 109 7.22 -5.88 -3.79
N ALA A 110 6.33 -5.01 -3.32
CA ALA A 110 6.14 -4.75 -1.90
C ALA A 110 5.74 -6.01 -1.12
N GLN A 111 5.07 -6.98 -1.75
CA GLN A 111 4.69 -8.24 -1.08
C GLN A 111 5.90 -9.08 -0.66
N PHE A 112 7.06 -8.89 -1.28
CA PHE A 112 8.30 -9.61 -0.94
C PHE A 112 9.04 -9.00 0.25
N THR A 113 8.70 -7.76 0.65
CA THR A 113 9.33 -7.09 1.79
C THR A 113 8.74 -7.52 3.15
N GLN A 114 7.64 -8.28 3.14
CA GLN A 114 6.94 -8.72 4.36
C GLN A 114 7.63 -9.88 5.10
N GLY A 115 8.86 -10.27 4.71
CA GLY A 115 9.67 -11.28 5.40
C GLY A 115 9.16 -12.71 5.33
N ARG A 116 8.11 -12.97 4.55
CA ARG A 116 7.46 -14.28 4.38
C ARG A 116 7.74 -14.94 3.04
N THR A 117 8.43 -14.21 2.17
CA THR A 117 8.63 -14.55 0.77
C THR A 117 10.14 -14.72 0.56
N GLN A 118 10.55 -15.83 -0.06
CA GLN A 118 11.96 -16.13 -0.26
C GLN A 118 12.50 -15.40 -1.50
N ALA A 119 13.83 -15.23 -1.58
CA ALA A 119 14.46 -14.67 -2.77
C ALA A 119 14.08 -15.45 -4.05
N ALA A 120 13.87 -16.76 -3.95
CA ALA A 120 13.41 -17.61 -5.06
C ALA A 120 12.05 -17.18 -5.62
N ASP A 121 11.11 -16.77 -4.76
CA ASP A 121 9.78 -16.32 -5.17
C ASP A 121 9.85 -14.98 -5.92
N LEU A 122 10.73 -14.08 -5.48
CA LEU A 122 11.01 -12.82 -6.17
C LEU A 122 11.59 -13.09 -7.57
N TRP A 123 12.60 -13.95 -7.66
CA TRP A 123 13.21 -14.31 -8.95
C TRP A 123 12.22 -15.00 -9.90
N ALA A 124 11.37 -15.88 -9.37
CA ALA A 124 10.32 -16.53 -10.16
C ALA A 124 9.31 -15.50 -10.70
N HIS A 125 8.92 -14.52 -9.88
CA HIS A 125 8.01 -13.44 -10.26
C HIS A 125 8.62 -12.54 -11.35
N VAL A 126 9.84 -12.05 -11.15
CA VAL A 126 10.56 -11.25 -12.15
C VAL A 126 10.73 -12.04 -13.45
N GLY A 127 11.12 -13.32 -13.37
CA GLY A 127 11.27 -14.19 -14.52
C GLY A 127 9.97 -14.41 -15.30
N ALA A 128 8.83 -14.49 -14.62
CA ALA A 128 7.51 -14.56 -15.27
C ALA A 128 7.19 -13.29 -16.05
N ARG A 129 7.50 -12.12 -15.48
CA ARG A 129 7.30 -10.81 -16.12
C ARG A 129 8.17 -10.63 -17.37
N VAL A 130 9.45 -10.99 -17.29
CA VAL A 130 10.35 -10.99 -18.46
C VAL A 130 9.82 -11.90 -19.58
N ARG A 131 9.34 -13.10 -19.24
CA ARG A 131 8.75 -14.01 -20.23
C ARG A 131 7.46 -13.45 -20.85
N GLY A 132 6.66 -12.70 -20.10
CA GLY A 132 5.49 -12.01 -20.64
C GLY A 132 5.89 -10.93 -21.64
N PHE A 133 6.82 -10.05 -21.25
CA PHE A 133 7.35 -8.99 -22.10
C PHE A 133 7.91 -9.52 -23.42
N LEU A 134 8.76 -10.56 -23.36
CA LEU A 134 9.36 -11.18 -24.56
C LEU A 134 8.36 -11.88 -25.48
N ARG A 135 7.13 -12.16 -25.01
CA ARG A 135 6.06 -12.74 -25.83
C ARG A 135 5.20 -11.69 -26.52
N GLU A 136 5.12 -10.47 -25.99
CA GLU A 136 4.36 -9.36 -26.57
C GLU A 136 5.12 -8.63 -27.69
N GLU A 137 6.46 -8.72 -27.73
CA GLU A 137 7.30 -8.21 -28.83
C GLU A 137 7.32 -9.11 -30.09
N ARG A 138 6.48 -10.14 -30.15
CA ARG A 138 6.45 -11.12 -31.27
C ARG A 138 5.11 -11.14 -31.98
#